data_AF-A0A352S8K3-F1
#
_entry.id   AF-A0A352S8K3-F1
#
_cell.length_a   1.000
_cell.length_b   1.000
_cell.length_c   1.000
_cell.angle_alpha   90.00
_cell.angle_beta   90.00
_cell.angle_gamma   90.00
#
_symmetry.space_group_name_H-M   'P 1'
#
loop_
_entity.id
_entity.type
_entity.pdbx_description
1 polymer ?
#
loop_
_entity_poly.entity_id
_entity_poly.type
_entity_poly.pdbx_seq_one_letter_code
_entity_poly.pdbx_strand_id
1 'polypeptide(L)'
;RRDFTINAMYYDPAAQTVHDYHHGMEDIRARTLRMIGDPVTRYREDPVRMLRVVRFAAKTGFSIDDHTREPIVGLASLIHNVPSARLFDEMLKLLMSGHAWASLQELRKAGLHKGLLPLLDVALEQPMGQRFVQLALDNTDRRVQAGKPVSPGFLFASLLWHHVLQRWNKLREQGEHPIAALNTAMDQVLEKQTGQLAIQRRFVTDMRDIWGMQPRFEKRVGRMPFRLLESPRFRAGYDFLQLRCEAGEQAAEMGQWWTDFQNASPDQREAMIEAARPARSRGGKGGQGGQGGQSGANEPEAGEGAEGAEGDAPARKRRRRRSPRKSDKVSSRSEADSAEGGQAVAQSRRAQPEE
;
A
#
# COMPACT_ATOMS: atom_id res chain seq x y z
N ARG A 1 19.86 -16.55 25.01
CA ARG A 1 18.75 -16.32 24.05
C ARG A 1 18.80 -14.97 23.33
N ARG A 2 19.58 -13.97 23.77
CA ARG A 2 19.77 -12.71 23.03
C ARG A 2 20.58 -12.94 21.73
N ASP A 3 20.43 -12.06 20.75
CA ASP A 3 21.12 -12.19 19.46
C ASP A 3 22.48 -11.51 19.45
N PHE A 4 22.57 -10.29 19.99
CA PHE A 4 23.77 -9.44 19.92
C PHE A 4 24.31 -9.11 21.29
N THR A 5 25.63 -9.00 21.41
CA THR A 5 26.36 -8.66 22.65
C THR A 5 25.84 -7.35 23.24
N ILE A 6 25.73 -6.31 22.42
CA ILE A 6 25.24 -4.97 22.80
C ILE A 6 23.79 -4.96 23.33
N ASN A 7 23.00 -5.99 23.01
CA ASN A 7 21.60 -6.14 23.44
C ASN A 7 21.43 -7.15 24.58
N ALA A 8 22.54 -7.63 25.17
CA ALA A 8 22.57 -8.66 26.19
C ALA A 8 23.18 -8.21 27.52
N MET A 9 23.15 -6.90 27.78
CA MET A 9 23.50 -6.31 29.06
C MET A 9 22.25 -6.13 29.94
N TYR A 10 22.45 -6.17 31.25
CA TYR A 10 21.38 -6.05 32.25
C TYR A 10 21.72 -4.92 33.22
N TYR A 11 20.75 -4.07 33.55
CA TYR A 11 20.92 -3.01 34.53
C TYR A 11 20.15 -3.34 35.80
N ASP A 12 20.84 -3.35 36.94
CA ASP A 12 20.23 -3.44 38.26
C ASP A 12 20.01 -2.02 38.80
N PRO A 13 18.76 -1.54 38.90
CA PRO A 13 18.46 -0.21 39.42
C PRO A 13 18.68 -0.06 40.93
N ALA A 14 18.69 -1.16 41.69
CA ALA A 14 18.91 -1.14 43.14
C ALA A 14 20.40 -0.98 43.45
N ALA A 15 21.25 -1.74 42.78
CA ALA A 15 22.70 -1.61 42.90
C ALA A 15 23.30 -0.50 42.01
N GLN A 16 22.51 0.04 41.07
CA GLN A 16 22.97 0.95 40.01
C GLN A 16 24.15 0.38 39.20
N THR A 17 24.15 -0.93 38.96
CA THR A 17 25.23 -1.63 38.24
C THR A 17 24.75 -2.19 36.91
N VAL A 18 25.68 -2.27 35.94
CA VAL A 18 25.45 -2.93 34.66
C VAL A 18 26.19 -4.26 34.66
N HIS A 19 25.46 -5.35 34.42
CA HIS A 19 26.02 -6.69 34.21
C HIS A 19 26.20 -6.94 32.71
N ASP A 20 27.45 -7.17 32.32
CA ASP A 20 27.84 -7.50 30.95
C ASP A 20 28.51 -8.87 30.91
N TYR A 21 27.76 -9.89 30.48
CA TYR A 21 28.23 -11.27 30.38
C TYR A 21 28.84 -11.61 29.01
N HIS A 22 28.81 -10.66 28.08
CA HIS A 22 29.09 -10.92 26.66
C HIS A 22 29.99 -9.85 26.03
N HIS A 23 30.68 -9.05 26.84
CA HIS A 23 31.55 -7.96 26.38
C HIS A 23 30.81 -6.93 25.49
N GLY A 24 29.52 -6.73 25.73
CA GLY A 24 28.70 -5.76 25.00
C GLY A 24 29.20 -4.32 25.15
N MET A 25 29.78 -3.97 26.30
CA MET A 25 30.37 -2.64 26.53
C MET A 25 31.60 -2.40 25.65
N GLU A 26 32.42 -3.42 25.42
CA GLU A 26 33.58 -3.34 24.53
C GLU A 26 33.13 -3.17 23.08
N ASP A 27 32.16 -3.98 22.63
CA ASP A 27 31.59 -3.89 21.28
C ASP A 27 30.89 -2.54 21.03
N ILE A 28 30.23 -1.95 22.04
CA ILE A 28 29.66 -0.59 21.92
C ILE A 28 30.75 0.45 21.71
N ARG A 29 31.85 0.39 22.48
CA ARG A 29 32.99 1.32 22.33
C ARG A 29 33.65 1.16 20.96
N ALA A 30 33.78 -0.07 20.49
CA ALA A 30 34.34 -0.39 19.17
C ALA A 30 33.37 -0.10 18.01
N ARG A 31 32.09 0.19 18.30
CA ARG A 31 31.00 0.31 17.31
C ARG A 31 30.89 -0.93 16.42
N THR A 32 30.95 -2.10 17.05
CA THR A 32 30.90 -3.41 16.39
C THR A 32 29.62 -4.14 16.76
N LEU A 33 28.92 -4.66 15.75
CA LEU A 33 27.76 -5.53 15.94
C LEU A 33 28.21 -6.99 15.85
N ARG A 34 28.23 -7.67 17.02
CA ARG A 34 28.66 -9.06 17.16
C ARG A 34 27.49 -9.96 17.59
N MET A 35 27.35 -11.10 16.92
CA MET A 35 26.39 -12.14 17.30
C MET A 35 26.90 -12.95 18.50
N ILE A 36 26.01 -13.29 19.44
CA ILE A 36 26.34 -14.15 20.57
C ILE A 36 26.32 -15.62 20.14
N GLY A 37 27.40 -16.35 20.41
CA GLY A 37 27.56 -17.76 20.02
C GLY A 37 27.94 -17.92 18.54
N ASP A 38 27.84 -19.13 18.01
CA ASP A 38 28.20 -19.44 16.62
C ASP A 38 27.14 -18.89 15.62
N PRO A 39 27.48 -17.93 14.74
CA PRO A 39 26.52 -17.32 13.82
C PRO A 39 25.85 -18.33 12.87
N VAL A 40 26.59 -19.34 12.39
CA VAL A 40 26.04 -20.38 11.50
C VAL A 40 24.89 -21.12 12.17
N THR A 41 25.10 -21.59 13.40
CA THR A 41 24.08 -22.27 14.20
C THR A 41 22.89 -21.34 14.46
N ARG A 42 23.15 -20.09 14.86
CA ARG A 42 22.09 -19.12 15.18
C ARG A 42 21.23 -18.76 13.96
N TYR A 43 21.81 -18.65 12.76
CA TYR A 43 21.05 -18.39 11.53
C TYR A 43 20.23 -19.60 11.08
N ARG A 44 20.71 -20.82 11.29
CA ARG A 44 19.95 -22.05 11.00
C ARG A 44 18.75 -22.21 11.92
N GLU A 45 18.90 -21.85 13.20
CA GLU A 45 17.81 -21.86 14.17
C GLU A 45 16.70 -20.84 13.85
N ASP A 46 17.09 -19.61 13.48
CA ASP A 46 16.15 -18.55 13.11
C ASP A 46 16.76 -17.64 12.03
N PRO A 47 16.45 -17.88 10.74
CA PRO A 47 17.01 -17.13 9.62
C PRO A 47 16.70 -15.63 9.68
N VAL A 48 15.64 -15.24 10.39
CA VAL A 48 15.28 -13.84 10.62
C VAL A 48 16.40 -13.04 11.30
N ARG A 49 17.30 -13.70 12.03
CA ARG A 49 18.47 -13.06 12.64
C ARG A 49 19.38 -12.38 11.63
N MET A 50 19.48 -12.88 10.40
CA MET A 50 20.24 -12.22 9.33
C MET A 50 19.66 -10.83 9.00
N LEU A 51 18.33 -10.71 8.91
CA LEU A 51 17.66 -9.42 8.71
C LEU A 51 17.84 -8.48 9.90
N ARG A 52 17.86 -9.04 11.11
CA ARG A 52 18.12 -8.28 12.34
C ARG A 52 19.55 -7.73 12.34
N VAL A 53 20.55 -8.49 11.88
CA VAL A 53 21.94 -8.00 11.78
C VAL A 53 21.98 -6.75 10.90
N VAL A 54 21.45 -6.86 9.68
CA VAL A 54 21.42 -5.75 8.72
C VAL A 54 20.69 -4.52 9.28
N ARG A 55 19.51 -4.72 9.86
CA ARG A 55 18.73 -3.64 10.47
C ARG A 55 19.49 -2.96 11.60
N PHE A 56 20.10 -3.73 12.51
CA PHE A 56 20.80 -3.15 13.66
C PHE A 56 22.05 -2.41 13.21
N ALA A 57 22.82 -2.96 12.27
CA ALA A 57 24.01 -2.29 11.72
C ALA A 57 23.64 -0.94 11.09
N ALA A 58 22.58 -0.91 10.27
CA ALA A 58 22.10 0.33 9.66
C ALA A 58 21.56 1.33 10.70
N LYS A 59 20.81 0.84 11.71
CA LYS A 59 20.24 1.69 12.76
C LYS A 59 21.29 2.32 13.68
N THR A 60 22.30 1.57 14.09
CA THR A 60 23.32 2.05 15.03
C THR A 60 24.52 2.68 14.32
N GLY A 61 24.67 2.45 13.01
CA GLY A 61 25.88 2.78 12.27
C GLY A 61 27.10 2.03 12.81
N PHE A 62 26.90 0.78 13.25
CA PHE A 62 27.97 -0.12 13.71
C PHE A 62 28.44 -1.00 12.55
N SER A 63 29.72 -1.32 12.54
CA SER A 63 30.28 -2.29 11.59
C SER A 63 29.91 -3.70 12.04
N ILE A 64 29.56 -4.57 11.10
CA ILE A 64 29.26 -5.98 11.41
C ILE A 64 30.58 -6.73 11.54
N ASP A 65 30.78 -7.39 12.67
CA ASP A 65 31.91 -8.30 12.91
C ASP A 65 32.03 -9.35 11.79
N ASP A 66 33.26 -9.67 11.38
CA ASP A 66 33.51 -10.52 10.22
C ASP A 66 32.91 -11.93 10.36
N HIS A 67 33.05 -12.55 11.54
CA HIS A 67 32.44 -13.85 11.82
C HIS A 67 30.91 -13.80 11.80
N THR A 68 30.33 -12.66 12.19
CA THR A 68 28.88 -12.43 12.09
C THR A 68 28.45 -12.20 10.64
N ARG A 69 29.26 -11.53 9.82
CA ARG A 69 28.92 -11.15 8.44
C ARG A 69 29.06 -12.31 7.45
N GLU A 70 30.15 -13.06 7.54
CA GLU A 70 30.57 -14.04 6.53
C GLU A 70 29.49 -15.11 6.22
N PRO A 71 28.81 -15.72 7.20
CA PRO A 71 27.83 -16.78 6.92
C PRO A 71 26.54 -16.30 6.24
N ILE A 72 26.25 -14.98 6.27
CA ILE A 72 24.97 -14.44 5.82
C ILE A 72 24.71 -14.74 4.34
N VAL A 73 25.71 -14.53 3.48
CA VAL A 73 25.56 -14.72 2.03
C VAL A 73 25.30 -16.19 1.69
N GLY A 74 26.04 -17.11 2.33
CA GLY A 74 25.89 -18.55 2.10
C GLY A 74 24.59 -19.14 2.67
N LEU A 75 24.00 -18.48 3.67
CA LEU A 75 22.76 -18.94 4.33
C LEU A 75 21.52 -18.13 3.92
N ALA A 76 21.65 -17.13 3.05
CA ALA A 76 20.57 -16.22 2.67
C ALA A 76 19.30 -16.93 2.18
N SER A 77 19.44 -18.07 1.48
CA SER A 77 18.32 -18.87 0.98
C SER A 77 17.42 -19.43 2.09
N LEU A 78 17.91 -19.55 3.32
CA LEU A 78 17.11 -20.01 4.46
C LEU A 78 15.96 -19.05 4.79
N ILE A 79 16.02 -17.80 4.34
CA ILE A 79 14.93 -16.83 4.49
C ILE A 79 13.63 -17.33 3.86
N HIS A 80 13.69 -18.11 2.78
CA HIS A 80 12.49 -18.66 2.13
C HIS A 80 11.71 -19.65 3.00
N ASN A 81 12.34 -20.21 4.04
CA ASN A 81 11.70 -21.14 4.97
C ASN A 81 10.96 -20.42 6.10
N VAL A 82 11.11 -19.10 6.21
CA VAL A 82 10.46 -18.30 7.25
C VAL A 82 9.03 -17.95 6.82
N PRO A 83 8.02 -18.07 7.72
CA PRO A 83 6.67 -17.61 7.41
C PRO A 83 6.62 -16.15 6.94
N SER A 84 5.90 -15.89 5.85
CA SER A 84 5.83 -14.58 5.19
C SER A 84 5.35 -13.45 6.12
N ALA A 85 4.51 -13.75 7.11
CA ALA A 85 4.10 -12.78 8.14
C ALA A 85 5.26 -12.30 9.02
N ARG A 86 6.17 -13.21 9.42
CA ARG A 86 7.35 -12.85 10.21
C ARG A 86 8.34 -12.03 9.39
N LEU A 87 8.50 -12.38 8.12
CA LEU A 87 9.33 -11.61 7.18
C LEU A 87 8.77 -10.20 6.98
N PHE A 88 7.45 -10.10 6.82
CA PHE A 88 6.76 -8.82 6.68
C PHE A 88 6.95 -7.91 7.91
N ASP A 89 6.82 -8.45 9.13
CA ASP A 89 7.04 -7.68 10.36
C ASP A 89 8.47 -7.17 10.49
N GLU A 90 9.47 -7.97 10.09
CA GLU A 90 10.87 -7.57 10.17
C GLU A 90 11.24 -6.58 9.07
N MET A 91 10.67 -6.73 7.88
CA MET A 91 10.76 -5.73 6.82
C MET A 91 10.14 -4.39 7.25
N LEU A 92 8.97 -4.40 7.90
CA LEU A 92 8.38 -3.18 8.44
C LEU A 92 9.33 -2.49 9.44
N LYS A 93 9.89 -3.24 10.38
CA LYS A 93 10.86 -2.70 11.35
C LYS A 93 12.12 -2.18 10.68
N LEU A 94 12.54 -2.79 9.58
CA LEU A 94 13.71 -2.37 8.81
C LEU A 94 13.45 -1.05 8.08
N LEU A 95 12.33 -0.96 7.36
CA LEU A 95 11.96 0.20 6.56
C LEU A 95 11.42 1.38 7.40
N MET A 96 10.99 1.13 8.64
CA MET A 96 10.55 2.16 9.58
C MET A 96 11.58 2.43 10.68
N SER A 97 12.84 2.05 10.45
CA SER A 97 13.92 2.18 11.44
C SER A 97 14.47 3.60 11.56
N GLY A 98 14.16 4.50 10.61
CA GLY A 98 14.83 5.79 10.48
C GLY A 98 16.12 5.73 9.65
N HIS A 99 16.44 4.55 9.10
CA HIS A 99 17.61 4.27 8.26
C HIS A 99 17.25 3.29 7.12
N ALA A 100 16.07 3.44 6.53
CA ALA A 100 15.50 2.53 5.55
C ALA A 100 16.36 2.36 4.30
N TRP A 101 16.84 3.46 3.72
CA TRP A 101 17.65 3.41 2.49
C TRP A 101 18.98 2.69 2.73
N ALA A 102 19.69 3.06 3.80
CA ALA A 102 20.93 2.39 4.21
C ALA A 102 20.71 0.89 4.49
N SER A 103 19.63 0.56 5.20
CA SER A 103 19.25 -0.83 5.49
C SER A 103 19.00 -1.63 4.21
N LEU A 104 18.33 -1.04 3.23
CA LEU A 104 18.04 -1.67 1.94
C LEU A 104 19.32 -1.92 1.14
N GLN A 105 20.26 -0.96 1.14
CA GLN A 105 21.56 -1.12 0.49
C GLN A 105 22.37 -2.26 1.11
N GLU A 106 22.44 -2.34 2.44
CA GLU A 106 23.13 -3.42 3.14
C GLU A 106 22.44 -4.78 2.91
N LEU A 107 21.12 -4.81 2.90
CA LEU A 107 20.34 -6.01 2.58
C LEU A 107 20.62 -6.50 1.14
N ARG A 108 20.86 -5.57 0.20
CA ARG A 108 21.28 -5.90 -1.16
C ARG A 108 22.69 -6.49 -1.21
N LYS A 109 23.67 -5.83 -0.57
CA LYS A 109 25.05 -6.31 -0.47
C LYS A 109 25.14 -7.72 0.13
N ALA A 110 24.31 -8.00 1.14
CA ALA A 110 24.24 -9.30 1.79
C ALA A 110 23.50 -10.40 0.99
N GLY A 111 22.93 -10.07 -0.18
CA GLY A 111 22.16 -11.03 -0.99
C GLY A 111 20.77 -11.37 -0.44
N LEU A 112 20.36 -10.77 0.67
CA LEU A 112 19.11 -11.05 1.39
C LEU A 112 17.87 -10.46 0.69
N HIS A 113 18.04 -9.59 -0.30
CA HIS A 113 16.95 -8.99 -1.09
C HIS A 113 16.18 -10.03 -1.92
N LYS A 114 16.90 -11.06 -2.38
CA LYS A 114 16.37 -12.10 -3.24
C LYS A 114 15.27 -12.87 -2.50
N GLY A 115 14.04 -12.72 -2.99
CA GLY A 115 12.83 -13.38 -2.48
C GLY A 115 12.16 -12.75 -1.25
N LEU A 116 12.71 -11.68 -0.68
CA LEU A 116 11.95 -10.81 0.22
C LEU A 116 11.13 -9.79 -0.56
N LEU A 117 11.79 -9.13 -1.51
CA LEU A 117 11.18 -8.06 -2.29
C LEU A 117 11.64 -8.13 -3.76
N PRO A 118 11.26 -9.18 -4.51
CA PRO A 118 11.62 -9.29 -5.93
C PRO A 118 11.19 -8.08 -6.78
N LEU A 119 10.18 -7.34 -6.32
CA LEU A 119 9.76 -6.11 -7.00
C LEU A 119 10.61 -4.89 -6.66
N LEU A 120 11.26 -4.84 -5.50
CA LEU A 120 12.21 -3.76 -5.25
C LEU A 120 13.40 -3.84 -6.19
N ASP A 121 13.86 -5.04 -6.55
CA ASP A 121 14.99 -5.20 -7.46
C ASP A 121 14.74 -4.52 -8.80
N VAL A 122 13.60 -4.78 -9.43
CA VAL A 122 13.21 -4.16 -10.70
C VAL A 122 13.01 -2.65 -10.58
N ALA A 123 12.44 -2.18 -9.46
CA ALA A 123 12.24 -0.75 -9.23
C ALA A 123 13.59 -0.03 -9.07
N LEU A 124 14.56 -0.68 -8.41
CA LEU A 124 15.90 -0.16 -8.19
C LEU A 124 16.84 -0.31 -9.39
N GLU A 125 16.52 -1.17 -10.36
CA GLU A 125 17.27 -1.31 -11.61
C GLU A 125 17.03 -0.15 -12.58
N GLN A 126 15.88 0.52 -12.47
CA GLN A 126 15.56 1.68 -13.31
C GLN A 126 15.88 2.99 -12.61
N PRO A 127 16.58 3.94 -13.26
CA PRO A 127 17.00 5.19 -12.62
C PRO A 127 15.85 6.00 -12.01
N MET A 128 14.71 6.08 -12.70
CA MET A 128 13.53 6.81 -12.20
C MET A 128 12.87 6.10 -11.01
N GLY A 129 12.67 4.78 -11.12
CA GLY A 129 12.09 3.99 -10.04
C GLY A 129 12.96 4.02 -8.78
N GLN A 130 14.29 3.94 -8.95
CA GLN A 130 15.24 4.06 -7.86
C GLN A 130 15.15 5.42 -7.18
N ARG A 131 15.11 6.51 -7.96
CA ARG A 131 14.98 7.88 -7.42
C ARG A 131 13.69 8.06 -6.62
N PHE A 132 12.56 7.57 -7.14
CA PHE A 132 11.29 7.64 -6.43
C PHE A 132 11.31 6.86 -5.11
N VAL A 133 11.80 5.62 -5.12
CA VAL A 133 11.93 4.78 -3.92
C VAL A 133 12.86 5.42 -2.90
N GLN A 134 14.02 5.94 -3.34
CA GLN A 134 14.96 6.62 -2.47
C GLN A 134 14.32 7.83 -1.80
N LEU A 135 13.66 8.72 -2.54
CA LEU A 135 12.96 9.87 -1.98
C LEU A 135 11.88 9.47 -0.96
N ALA A 136 11.10 8.42 -1.27
CA ALA A 136 10.07 7.92 -0.36
C ALA A 136 10.66 7.37 0.95
N LEU A 137 11.79 6.66 0.88
CA LEU A 137 12.49 6.13 2.04
C LEU A 137 13.18 7.24 2.84
N ASP A 138 13.85 8.20 2.20
CA ASP A 138 14.47 9.35 2.87
C ASP A 138 13.42 10.21 3.59
N ASN A 139 12.25 10.41 2.97
CA ASN A 139 11.12 11.09 3.61
C ASN A 139 10.59 10.32 4.80
N THR A 140 10.52 8.99 4.70
CA THR A 140 10.13 8.11 5.80
C THR A 140 11.12 8.23 6.95
N ASP A 141 12.42 8.18 6.66
CA ASP A 141 13.49 8.26 7.66
C ASP A 141 13.46 9.59 8.40
N ARG A 142 13.34 10.73 7.68
CA ARG A 142 13.19 12.06 8.29
C ARG A 142 11.99 12.15 9.23
N ARG A 143 10.87 11.51 8.88
CA ARG A 143 9.68 11.48 9.74
C ARG A 143 9.89 10.68 11.01
N VAL A 144 10.49 9.48 10.90
CA VAL A 144 10.81 8.64 12.06
C VAL A 144 11.75 9.37 13.01
N GLN A 145 12.81 9.99 12.50
CA GLN A 145 13.78 10.74 13.28
C GLN A 145 13.15 11.97 13.97
N ALA A 146 12.16 12.60 13.34
CA ALA A 146 11.39 13.68 13.93
C ALA A 146 10.30 13.22 14.92
N GLY A 147 10.23 11.92 15.25
CA GLY A 147 9.20 11.35 16.14
C GLY A 147 7.79 11.39 15.56
N LYS A 148 7.63 11.60 14.25
CA LYS A 148 6.33 11.67 13.58
C LYS A 148 5.86 10.27 13.18
N PRO A 149 4.54 10.00 13.23
CA PRO A 149 4.01 8.72 12.79
C PRO A 149 4.23 8.53 11.28
N VAL A 150 4.48 7.28 10.89
CA VAL A 150 4.64 6.82 9.51
C VAL A 150 3.56 5.78 9.21
N SER A 151 2.96 5.87 8.02
CA SER A 151 1.95 4.91 7.56
C SER A 151 2.62 3.77 6.78
N PRO A 152 2.48 2.50 7.23
CA PRO A 152 2.90 1.34 6.45
C PRO A 152 2.25 1.26 5.06
N GLY A 153 0.96 1.62 4.97
CA GLY A 153 0.24 1.60 3.70
C GLY A 153 0.83 2.57 2.68
N PHE A 154 1.21 3.78 3.12
CA PHE A 154 1.88 4.76 2.27
C PHE A 154 3.28 4.31 1.83
N LEU A 155 4.04 3.71 2.77
CA LEU A 155 5.36 3.17 2.49
C LEU A 155 5.28 2.09 1.39
N PHE A 156 4.44 1.07 1.56
CA PHE A 156 4.28 0.03 0.54
C PHE A 156 3.65 0.54 -0.76
N ALA A 157 2.74 1.52 -0.69
CA ALA A 157 2.23 2.19 -1.88
C ALA A 157 3.37 2.78 -2.71
N SER A 158 4.37 3.37 -2.03
CA SER A 158 5.51 4.00 -2.67
C SER A 158 6.47 2.97 -3.26
N LEU A 159 6.78 1.91 -2.49
CA LEU A 159 7.68 0.86 -2.93
C LEU A 159 7.18 0.09 -4.16
N LEU A 160 5.86 -0.09 -4.28
CA LEU A 160 5.24 -0.85 -5.36
C LEU A 160 4.77 0.02 -6.53
N TRP A 161 4.89 1.35 -6.42
CA TRP A 161 4.33 2.29 -7.39
C TRP A 161 4.83 2.06 -8.81
N HIS A 162 6.15 1.92 -8.97
CA HIS A 162 6.76 1.76 -10.29
C HIS A 162 6.18 0.57 -11.06
N HIS A 163 5.89 -0.54 -10.36
CA HIS A 163 5.26 -1.73 -10.96
C HIS A 163 3.82 -1.47 -11.40
N VAL A 164 3.06 -0.75 -10.56
CA VAL A 164 1.69 -0.34 -10.90
C VAL A 164 1.73 0.56 -12.13
N LEU A 165 2.63 1.54 -12.15
CA LEU A 165 2.77 2.50 -13.25
C LEU A 165 3.16 1.82 -14.57
N GLN A 166 4.14 0.92 -14.56
CA GLN A 166 4.55 0.17 -15.75
C GLN A 166 3.41 -0.67 -16.33
N ARG A 167 2.70 -1.42 -15.47
CA ARG A 167 1.55 -2.23 -15.91
C ARG A 167 0.40 -1.36 -16.40
N TRP A 168 0.13 -0.26 -15.69
CA TRP A 168 -0.91 0.68 -16.07
C TRP A 168 -0.65 1.29 -17.44
N ASN A 169 0.58 1.72 -17.72
CA ASN A 169 0.96 2.25 -19.04
C ASN A 169 0.81 1.20 -20.14
N LYS A 170 1.26 -0.03 -19.90
CA LYS A 170 1.11 -1.14 -20.85
C LYS A 170 -0.36 -1.45 -21.19
N LEU A 171 -1.23 -1.51 -20.18
CA LEU A 171 -2.66 -1.75 -20.41
C LEU A 171 -3.34 -0.59 -21.16
N ARG A 172 -2.90 0.66 -20.90
CA ARG A 172 -3.37 1.83 -21.64
C ARG A 172 -2.94 1.81 -23.11
N GLU A 173 -1.71 1.39 -23.39
CA GLU A 173 -1.21 1.20 -24.77
C GLU A 173 -2.00 0.13 -25.53
N GLN A 174 -2.56 -0.85 -24.81
CA GLN A 174 -3.46 -1.88 -25.34
C GLN A 174 -4.90 -1.39 -25.56
N GLY A 175 -5.19 -0.11 -25.29
CA GLY A 175 -6.49 0.52 -25.52
C GLY A 175 -7.46 0.44 -24.34
N GLU A 176 -7.05 -0.08 -23.18
CA GLU A 176 -7.93 -0.08 -22.00
C GLU A 176 -8.18 1.33 -21.46
N HIS A 177 -9.40 1.55 -20.96
CA HIS A 177 -9.78 2.84 -20.39
C HIS A 177 -8.94 3.13 -19.12
N PRO A 178 -8.40 4.36 -18.92
CA PRO A 178 -7.36 4.63 -17.91
C PRO A 178 -7.68 4.16 -16.48
N ILE A 179 -8.90 4.35 -16.02
CA ILE A 179 -9.30 3.94 -14.65
C ILE A 179 -9.44 2.42 -14.53
N ALA A 180 -9.98 1.75 -15.56
CA ALA A 180 -10.09 0.29 -15.57
C ALA A 180 -8.69 -0.34 -15.62
N ALA A 181 -7.83 0.16 -16.51
CA ALA A 181 -6.44 -0.25 -16.63
C ALA A 181 -5.67 -0.09 -15.30
N LEU A 182 -5.91 1.00 -14.55
CA LEU A 182 -5.26 1.19 -13.24
C LEU A 182 -5.75 0.14 -12.23
N ASN A 183 -7.05 -0.11 -12.15
CA ASN A 183 -7.60 -1.14 -11.25
C ASN A 183 -7.00 -2.51 -11.57
N THR A 184 -6.99 -2.91 -12.84
CA THR A 184 -6.37 -4.16 -13.30
C THR A 184 -4.88 -4.21 -12.95
N ALA A 185 -4.13 -3.12 -13.15
CA ALA A 185 -2.71 -3.05 -12.79
C ALA A 185 -2.49 -3.22 -11.28
N MET A 186 -3.29 -2.53 -10.45
CA MET A 186 -3.24 -2.67 -9.00
C MET A 186 -3.49 -4.11 -8.56
N ASP A 187 -4.54 -4.74 -9.11
CA ASP A 187 -4.92 -6.12 -8.79
C ASP A 187 -3.78 -7.09 -9.11
N GLN A 188 -3.22 -7.02 -10.33
CA GLN A 188 -2.13 -7.90 -10.74
C GLN A 188 -0.86 -7.71 -9.89
N VAL A 189 -0.54 -6.47 -9.49
CA VAL A 189 0.67 -6.20 -8.67
C VAL A 189 0.47 -6.75 -7.26
N LEU A 190 -0.70 -6.47 -6.67
CA LEU A 190 -1.02 -6.91 -5.32
C LEU A 190 -1.14 -8.43 -5.23
N GLU A 191 -1.71 -9.11 -6.22
CA GLU A 191 -1.80 -10.57 -6.24
C GLU A 191 -0.40 -11.23 -6.24
N LYS A 192 0.48 -10.75 -7.13
CA LYS A 192 1.87 -11.23 -7.20
C LYS A 192 2.63 -11.01 -5.89
N GLN A 193 2.35 -9.93 -5.16
CA GLN A 193 3.04 -9.60 -3.91
C GLN A 193 2.42 -10.21 -2.67
N THR A 194 1.11 -10.30 -2.59
CA THR A 194 0.40 -10.90 -1.44
C THR A 194 0.72 -12.38 -1.31
N GLY A 195 1.06 -13.06 -2.42
CA GLY A 195 1.56 -14.43 -2.38
C GLY A 195 2.96 -14.59 -1.79
N GLN A 196 3.82 -13.55 -1.87
CA GLN A 196 5.20 -13.59 -1.38
C GLN A 196 5.35 -12.97 0.01
N LEU A 197 4.56 -11.94 0.29
CA LEU A 197 4.52 -11.20 1.54
C LEU A 197 3.10 -11.23 2.07
N ALA A 198 2.91 -11.61 3.33
CA ALA A 198 1.61 -11.59 3.98
C ALA A 198 1.19 -10.15 4.34
N ILE A 199 1.02 -9.31 3.32
CA ILE A 199 0.57 -7.93 3.47
C ILE A 199 -0.85 -7.95 4.03
N GLN A 200 -1.04 -7.30 5.17
CA GLN A 200 -2.34 -7.22 5.82
C GLN A 200 -3.33 -6.46 4.95
N ARG A 201 -4.59 -6.94 4.88
CA ARG A 201 -5.67 -6.35 4.06
C ARG A 201 -5.85 -4.85 4.26
N ARG A 202 -5.69 -4.34 5.48
CA ARG A 202 -5.77 -2.89 5.76
C ARG A 202 -4.77 -2.07 4.94
N PHE A 203 -3.55 -2.55 4.77
CA PHE A 203 -2.53 -1.85 3.98
C PHE A 203 -2.83 -1.93 2.50
N VAL A 204 -3.42 -3.03 2.04
CA VAL A 204 -3.89 -3.19 0.66
C VAL A 204 -4.95 -2.14 0.31
N THR A 205 -5.92 -1.91 1.19
CA THR A 205 -6.92 -0.85 1.02
C THR A 205 -6.25 0.52 0.94
N ASP A 206 -5.35 0.83 1.88
CA ASP A 206 -4.62 2.10 1.90
C ASP A 206 -3.86 2.36 0.60
N MET A 207 -3.16 1.35 0.08
CA MET A 207 -2.42 1.45 -1.17
C MET A 207 -3.34 1.73 -2.35
N ARG A 208 -4.44 0.99 -2.49
CA ARG A 208 -5.43 1.19 -3.57
C ARG A 208 -6.03 2.58 -3.53
N ASP A 209 -6.36 3.10 -2.35
CA ASP A 209 -6.88 4.45 -2.22
C ASP A 209 -5.86 5.49 -2.69
N ILE A 210 -4.60 5.38 -2.23
CA ILE A 210 -3.53 6.31 -2.61
C ILE A 210 -3.29 6.30 -4.13
N TRP A 211 -3.18 5.10 -4.74
CA TRP A 211 -2.96 4.95 -6.17
C TRP A 211 -4.15 5.42 -7.00
N GLY A 212 -5.37 5.06 -6.60
CA GLY A 212 -6.61 5.43 -7.30
C GLY A 212 -6.90 6.93 -7.27
N MET A 213 -6.28 7.68 -6.36
CA MET A 213 -6.32 9.15 -6.34
C MET A 213 -5.38 9.79 -7.37
N GLN A 214 -4.30 9.12 -7.78
CA GLN A 214 -3.26 9.70 -8.64
C GLN A 214 -3.79 10.28 -9.97
N PRO A 215 -4.62 9.55 -10.75
CA PRO A 215 -5.18 10.12 -11.99
C PRO A 215 -6.21 11.22 -11.74
N ARG A 216 -6.74 11.32 -10.52
CA ARG A 216 -7.73 12.34 -10.16
C ARG A 216 -7.07 13.68 -9.89
N PHE A 217 -5.82 13.69 -9.41
CA PHE A 217 -5.02 14.91 -9.23
C PHE A 217 -4.75 15.66 -10.55
N GLU A 218 -4.80 14.96 -11.68
CA GLU A 218 -4.69 15.59 -13.02
C GLU A 218 -5.93 16.45 -13.36
N LYS A 219 -7.09 16.15 -12.76
CA LYS A 219 -8.36 16.83 -13.04
C LYS A 219 -8.51 18.09 -12.18
N ARG A 220 -7.87 19.17 -12.60
CA ARG A 220 -7.86 20.48 -11.92
C ARG A 220 -9.06 21.39 -12.22
N VAL A 221 -10.08 20.87 -12.89
CA VAL A 221 -11.30 21.63 -13.28
C VAL A 221 -12.58 21.02 -12.71
N GLY A 222 -13.59 21.85 -12.49
CA GLY A 222 -14.91 21.44 -12.02
C GLY A 222 -14.92 21.10 -10.52
N ARG A 223 -15.79 20.17 -10.11
CA ARG A 223 -15.97 19.81 -8.68
C ARG A 223 -14.97 18.78 -8.15
N MET A 224 -14.13 18.20 -9.02
CA MET A 224 -13.21 17.12 -8.62
C MET A 224 -12.19 17.58 -7.58
N PRO A 225 -11.57 18.79 -7.70
CA PRO A 225 -10.62 19.23 -6.70
C PRO A 225 -11.20 19.34 -5.28
N PHE A 226 -12.42 19.86 -5.15
CA PHE A 226 -13.11 19.93 -3.86
C PHE A 226 -13.41 18.54 -3.28
N ARG A 227 -13.91 17.60 -4.09
CA ARG A 227 -14.15 16.22 -3.65
C ARG A 227 -12.89 15.50 -3.19
N LEU A 228 -11.74 15.82 -3.80
CA LEU A 228 -10.47 15.26 -3.38
C LEU A 228 -10.03 15.81 -2.02
N LEU A 229 -10.21 17.11 -1.76
CA LEU A 229 -9.90 17.72 -0.46
C LEU A 229 -10.71 17.11 0.69
N GLU A 230 -11.96 16.74 0.43
CA GLU A 230 -12.85 16.09 1.41
C GLU A 230 -12.50 14.61 1.66
N SER A 231 -11.61 14.01 0.85
CA SER A 231 -11.26 12.61 0.99
C SER A 231 -10.48 12.34 2.29
N PRO A 232 -10.83 11.30 3.07
CA PRO A 232 -10.09 10.92 4.28
C PRO A 232 -8.61 10.60 4.02
N ARG A 233 -8.26 10.23 2.78
CA ARG A 233 -6.89 9.89 2.37
C ARG A 233 -6.22 10.98 1.54
N PHE A 234 -6.80 12.18 1.46
CA PHE A 234 -6.23 13.30 0.73
C PHE A 234 -4.78 13.55 1.08
N ARG A 235 -4.43 13.61 2.38
CA ARG A 235 -3.06 13.89 2.79
C ARG A 235 -2.07 12.87 2.24
N ALA A 236 -2.39 11.58 2.33
CA ALA A 236 -1.55 10.51 1.81
C ALA A 236 -1.48 10.55 0.27
N GLY A 237 -2.60 10.78 -0.42
CA GLY A 237 -2.61 10.92 -1.88
C GLY A 237 -1.81 12.13 -2.38
N TYR A 238 -1.89 13.24 -1.67
CA TYR A 238 -1.14 14.47 -1.94
C TYR A 238 0.35 14.32 -1.67
N ASP A 239 0.74 13.75 -0.53
CA ASP A 239 2.15 13.48 -0.21
C ASP A 239 2.77 12.56 -1.26
N PHE A 240 1.99 11.62 -1.80
CA PHE A 240 2.41 10.75 -2.89
C PHE A 240 2.55 11.51 -4.21
N LEU A 241 1.64 12.44 -4.53
CA LEU A 241 1.77 13.31 -5.70
C LEU A 241 3.04 14.18 -5.62
N GLN A 242 3.34 14.72 -4.43
CA GLN A 242 4.56 15.50 -4.22
C GLN A 242 5.81 14.66 -4.48
N LEU A 243 5.87 13.43 -3.95
CA LEU A 243 6.95 12.49 -4.27
C LEU A 243 7.10 12.26 -5.77
N ARG A 244 5.99 12.09 -6.50
CA ARG A 244 6.02 11.91 -7.97
C ARG A 244 6.56 13.15 -8.69
N CYS A 245 6.22 14.34 -8.21
CA CYS A 245 6.74 15.59 -8.75
C CYS A 245 8.26 15.73 -8.49
N GLU A 246 8.70 15.47 -7.25
CA GLU A 246 10.12 15.53 -6.86
C GLU A 246 10.99 14.49 -7.59
N ALA A 247 10.43 13.32 -7.87
CA ALA A 247 11.07 12.27 -8.66
C ALA A 247 11.12 12.59 -10.17
N GLY A 248 10.36 13.60 -10.62
CA GLY A 248 10.25 13.96 -12.04
C GLY A 248 9.26 13.11 -12.84
N GLU A 249 8.41 12.31 -12.19
CA GLU A 249 7.34 11.56 -12.87
C GLU A 249 6.14 12.44 -13.25
N GLN A 250 5.99 13.58 -12.58
CA GLN A 250 4.90 14.53 -12.80
C GLN A 250 5.44 15.96 -12.81
N ALA A 251 4.78 16.86 -13.55
CA ALA A 251 5.15 18.27 -13.60
C ALA A 251 5.10 18.93 -12.21
N ALA A 252 6.17 19.62 -11.83
CA ALA A 252 6.28 20.33 -10.54
C ALA A 252 5.14 21.36 -10.33
N GLU A 253 4.69 21.99 -11.40
CA GLU A 253 3.55 22.93 -11.42
C GLU A 253 2.25 22.30 -10.90
N MET A 254 2.06 20.99 -11.12
CA MET A 254 0.90 20.27 -10.61
C MET A 254 0.97 20.13 -9.09
N GLY A 255 2.15 19.77 -8.57
CA GLY A 255 2.40 19.73 -7.13
C GLY A 255 2.19 21.10 -6.49
N GLN A 256 2.71 22.17 -7.10
CA GLN A 256 2.52 23.53 -6.59
C GLN A 256 1.04 23.95 -6.61
N TRP A 257 0.33 23.70 -7.70
CA TRP A 257 -1.10 24.03 -7.79
C TRP A 257 -1.92 23.39 -6.67
N TRP A 258 -1.66 22.11 -6.35
CA TRP A 258 -2.34 21.44 -5.24
C TRP A 258 -1.90 21.93 -3.86
N THR A 259 -0.65 22.39 -3.74
CA THR A 259 -0.13 23.06 -2.54
C THR A 259 -0.89 24.35 -2.27
N ASP A 260 -1.08 25.15 -3.31
CA ASP A 260 -1.80 26.41 -3.20
C ASP A 260 -3.29 26.15 -2.94
N PHE A 261 -3.89 25.21 -3.68
CA PHE A 261 -5.33 24.93 -3.63
C PHE A 261 -5.79 24.44 -2.25
N GLN A 262 -5.02 23.58 -1.57
CA GLN A 262 -5.39 23.10 -0.24
C GLN A 262 -5.32 24.21 0.82
N ASN A 263 -4.43 25.19 0.65
CA ASN A 263 -4.22 26.29 1.60
C ASN A 263 -5.03 27.55 1.27
N ALA A 264 -5.59 27.63 0.06
CA ALA A 264 -6.38 28.76 -0.43
C ALA A 264 -7.75 28.90 0.27
N SER A 265 -8.24 30.14 0.33
CA SER A 265 -9.62 30.44 0.75
C SER A 265 -10.66 29.91 -0.26
N PRO A 266 -11.94 29.79 0.09
CA PRO A 266 -12.99 29.35 -0.84
C PRO A 266 -13.01 30.14 -2.15
N ASP A 267 -12.96 31.47 -2.08
CA ASP A 267 -12.98 32.34 -3.27
C ASP A 267 -11.74 32.16 -4.15
N GLN A 268 -10.57 32.01 -3.52
CA GLN A 268 -9.31 31.73 -4.21
C GLN A 268 -9.35 30.38 -4.93
N ARG A 269 -9.92 29.34 -4.31
CA ARG A 269 -10.08 28.02 -4.93
C ARG A 269 -10.95 28.07 -6.18
N GLU A 270 -12.05 28.83 -6.16
CA GLU A 270 -12.89 29.03 -7.32
C GLU A 270 -12.14 29.73 -8.46
N ALA A 271 -11.39 30.80 -8.15
CA ALA A 271 -10.56 31.50 -9.12
C ALA A 271 -9.48 30.58 -9.74
N MET A 272 -8.84 29.73 -8.93
CA MET A 272 -7.85 28.75 -9.39
C MET A 272 -8.45 27.72 -10.37
N ILE A 273 -9.68 27.27 -10.13
CA ILE A 273 -10.38 26.33 -11.02
C ILE A 273 -10.74 27.00 -12.35
N GLU A 274 -11.19 28.25 -12.31
CA GLU A 274 -11.48 29.02 -13.53
C GLU A 274 -10.19 29.33 -14.33
N ALA A 275 -9.09 29.60 -13.63
CA ALA A 275 -7.77 29.78 -14.23
C ALA A 275 -7.28 28.51 -14.95
N ALA A 276 -7.60 27.33 -14.41
CA ALA A 276 -7.24 26.03 -14.97
C ALA A 276 -8.10 25.57 -16.16
N ARG A 277 -9.20 26.27 -16.49
CA ARG A 277 -10.04 25.89 -17.63
C ARG A 277 -9.34 26.13 -18.97
N PRO A 278 -9.41 25.18 -19.92
CA PRO A 278 -8.84 25.37 -21.25
C PRO A 278 -9.55 26.52 -21.96
N ALA A 279 -8.79 27.33 -22.72
CA ALA A 279 -9.25 28.59 -23.33
C ALA A 279 -10.54 28.45 -24.17
N ARG A 280 -10.78 27.28 -24.79
CA ARG A 280 -12.00 26.99 -25.56
C ARG A 280 -13.29 26.98 -24.72
N SER A 281 -13.23 26.80 -23.41
CA SER A 281 -14.43 26.77 -22.55
C SER A 281 -14.75 28.13 -21.89
N ARG A 282 -13.92 29.15 -22.07
CA ARG A 282 -14.13 30.49 -21.49
C ARG A 282 -15.18 31.33 -22.25
N GLY A 283 -15.56 30.94 -23.46
CA GLY A 283 -16.49 31.68 -24.33
C GLY A 283 -17.98 31.29 -24.25
N GLY A 284 -18.40 30.43 -23.31
CA GLY A 284 -19.74 29.79 -23.35
C GLY A 284 -20.85 30.43 -22.49
N LYS A 285 -20.60 31.53 -21.78
CA LYS A 285 -21.60 32.19 -20.92
C LYS A 285 -21.58 33.71 -21.14
N GLY A 286 -22.16 34.14 -22.25
CA GLY A 286 -22.40 35.56 -22.52
C GLY A 286 -23.04 35.77 -23.88
N GLY A 287 -24.38 35.77 -23.93
CA GLY A 287 -25.10 36.27 -25.10
C GLY A 287 -26.28 35.41 -25.56
N GLN A 288 -27.41 35.50 -24.84
CA GLN A 288 -28.72 35.55 -25.50
C GLN A 288 -29.73 36.16 -24.51
N GLY A 289 -29.72 37.50 -24.47
CA GLY A 289 -30.84 38.32 -24.02
C GLY A 289 -31.34 39.11 -25.24
N GLY A 290 -32.63 39.02 -25.51
CA GLY A 290 -33.34 39.69 -26.62
C GLY A 290 -34.57 38.87 -27.01
N GLN A 291 -35.71 39.10 -26.34
CA GLN A 291 -36.91 39.77 -26.91
C GLN A 291 -37.38 39.09 -28.21
N GLY A 292 -38.54 38.43 -28.27
CA GLY A 292 -39.86 38.95 -27.93
C GLY A 292 -40.67 39.02 -29.23
N GLY A 293 -41.65 38.13 -29.40
CA GLY A 293 -42.47 38.09 -30.60
C GLY A 293 -43.57 37.02 -30.49
N GLN A 294 -44.76 37.47 -30.08
CA GLN A 294 -46.01 36.71 -30.10
C GLN A 294 -46.46 36.39 -31.53
N SER A 295 -47.28 35.34 -31.65
CA SER A 295 -48.52 35.23 -32.45
C SER A 295 -48.52 34.10 -33.48
N GLY A 296 -49.63 33.36 -33.50
CA GLY A 296 -50.12 32.69 -34.71
C GLY A 296 -50.40 31.20 -34.58
N ALA A 297 -51.56 30.86 -34.02
CA ALA A 297 -52.22 29.58 -34.23
C ALA A 297 -52.72 29.49 -35.69
N ASN A 298 -52.58 28.33 -36.34
CA ASN A 298 -53.61 27.77 -37.22
C ASN A 298 -53.23 26.35 -37.70
N GLU A 299 -54.09 25.41 -37.37
CA GLU A 299 -54.50 24.25 -38.17
C GLU A 299 -56.02 24.44 -38.42
N PRO A 300 -56.74 23.68 -39.26
CA PRO A 300 -56.33 22.67 -40.26
C PRO A 300 -57.14 22.77 -41.59
N GLU A 301 -56.85 21.91 -42.58
CA GLU A 301 -57.73 21.30 -43.61
C GLU A 301 -56.85 20.71 -44.74
N ALA A 302 -57.21 19.74 -45.59
CA ALA A 302 -58.03 18.54 -45.59
C ALA A 302 -58.06 18.04 -47.07
N GLY A 303 -57.92 16.73 -47.31
CA GLY A 303 -58.24 16.05 -48.58
C GLY A 303 -57.10 15.90 -49.61
N GLU A 304 -56.98 14.83 -50.40
CA GLU A 304 -57.63 13.51 -50.48
C GLU A 304 -56.90 12.68 -51.58
N GLY A 305 -56.82 11.33 -51.41
CA GLY A 305 -56.60 10.30 -52.45
C GLY A 305 -55.15 9.96 -52.91
N ALA A 306 -54.71 8.72 -53.16
CA ALA A 306 -55.29 7.37 -53.03
C ALA A 306 -54.19 6.28 -53.21
N GLU A 307 -54.47 5.06 -52.72
CA GLU A 307 -53.88 3.72 -53.04
C GLU A 307 -52.47 3.36 -52.52
N GLY A 308 -52.20 2.20 -51.89
CA GLY A 308 -52.97 1.00 -51.54
C GLY A 308 -52.07 -0.09 -50.90
N ALA A 309 -52.70 -1.02 -50.16
CA ALA A 309 -52.23 -2.36 -49.69
C ALA A 309 -50.98 -2.42 -48.77
N GLU A 310 -50.82 -3.28 -47.76
CA GLU A 310 -51.55 -4.38 -47.10
C GLU A 310 -50.73 -4.68 -45.80
N GLY A 311 -51.33 -5.27 -44.76
CA GLY A 311 -50.54 -5.96 -43.72
C GLY A 311 -50.80 -5.61 -42.25
N ASP A 312 -51.96 -6.05 -41.77
CA ASP A 312 -52.27 -6.64 -40.44
C ASP A 312 -51.66 -6.12 -39.12
N ALA A 313 -52.56 -5.77 -38.20
CA ALA A 313 -52.37 -5.56 -36.77
C ALA A 313 -53.30 -6.56 -36.02
N PRO A 314 -53.54 -6.55 -34.69
CA PRO A 314 -53.01 -5.70 -33.63
C PRO A 314 -52.71 -6.45 -32.30
N ALA A 315 -52.23 -5.74 -31.27
CA ALA A 315 -52.79 -5.87 -29.91
C ALA A 315 -52.39 -4.70 -28.99
N ARG A 316 -53.40 -4.08 -28.39
CA ARG A 316 -53.33 -2.95 -27.45
C ARG A 316 -53.20 -3.41 -25.99
N LYS A 317 -52.50 -2.57 -25.22
CA LYS A 317 -52.75 -2.12 -23.83
C LYS A 317 -52.87 -3.18 -22.71
N ARG A 318 -52.03 -3.03 -21.67
CA ARG A 318 -52.50 -2.55 -20.35
C ARG A 318 -51.38 -2.22 -19.37
N ARG A 319 -51.75 -1.33 -18.45
CA ARG A 319 -50.97 -0.60 -17.46
C ARG A 319 -51.12 -1.28 -16.09
N ARG A 320 -50.13 -1.06 -15.21
CA ARG A 320 -50.17 -0.96 -13.72
C ARG A 320 -49.82 -2.18 -12.83
N ARG A 321 -48.84 -1.89 -11.96
CA ARG A 321 -48.83 -1.90 -10.46
C ARG A 321 -47.89 -2.90 -9.75
N ARG A 322 -47.31 -2.36 -8.66
CA ARG A 322 -46.33 -2.91 -7.70
C ARG A 322 -46.91 -3.96 -6.73
N SER A 323 -46.04 -4.94 -6.38
CA SER A 323 -45.79 -5.63 -5.09
C SER A 323 -46.93 -6.45 -4.42
N PRO A 324 -46.65 -7.55 -3.66
CA PRO A 324 -45.63 -7.63 -2.59
C PRO A 324 -44.85 -8.96 -2.40
N ARG A 325 -43.91 -8.93 -1.43
CA ARG A 325 -43.13 -10.03 -0.83
C ARG A 325 -44.02 -11.18 -0.30
N LYS A 326 -43.50 -12.42 -0.35
CA LYS A 326 -43.58 -13.35 0.79
C LYS A 326 -42.46 -14.40 0.76
N SER A 327 -42.01 -14.68 1.97
CA SER A 327 -41.09 -15.70 2.48
C SER A 327 -41.53 -17.13 2.21
N ASP A 328 -40.58 -18.06 2.14
CA ASP A 328 -40.76 -19.41 2.67
C ASP A 328 -39.49 -19.95 3.35
N LYS A 329 -39.73 -20.59 4.49
CA LYS A 329 -38.85 -21.38 5.36
C LYS A 329 -38.90 -22.85 4.91
N VAL A 330 -38.13 -23.70 5.62
CA VAL A 330 -38.17 -25.19 5.72
C VAL A 330 -37.04 -25.85 4.90
N SER A 331 -36.20 -26.77 5.38
CA SER A 331 -36.28 -27.71 6.52
C SER A 331 -34.90 -28.04 7.09
N SER A 332 -34.88 -28.24 8.40
CA SER A 332 -33.93 -29.08 9.16
C SER A 332 -33.99 -30.56 8.73
N ARG A 333 -32.86 -31.25 8.83
CA ARG A 333 -32.80 -32.70 9.08
C ARG A 333 -31.72 -32.99 10.13
N SER A 334 -32.17 -33.48 11.26
CA SER A 334 -31.42 -34.20 12.28
C SER A 334 -31.62 -35.69 12.05
N GLU A 335 -30.57 -36.49 12.20
CA GLU A 335 -30.69 -37.83 12.78
C GLU A 335 -29.35 -38.25 13.37
N ALA A 336 -29.45 -38.82 14.56
CA ALA A 336 -28.41 -39.32 15.43
C ALA A 336 -28.58 -40.83 15.54
N ASP A 337 -27.48 -41.56 15.74
CA ASP A 337 -27.34 -42.65 16.74
C ASP A 337 -25.88 -43.16 16.68
N SER A 338 -25.10 -43.05 17.77
CA SER A 338 -24.98 -43.96 18.94
C SER A 338 -23.91 -45.02 18.70
N ALA A 339 -22.76 -44.93 19.38
CA ALA A 339 -22.39 -45.57 20.67
C ALA A 339 -21.15 -46.46 20.34
N GLU A 340 -20.15 -46.73 21.17
CA GLU A 340 -20.08 -46.92 22.61
C GLU A 340 -18.59 -47.09 23.03
N GLY A 341 -18.26 -46.74 24.28
CA GLY A 341 -17.41 -47.55 25.16
C GLY A 341 -15.87 -47.46 25.10
N GLY A 342 -15.25 -47.06 26.22
CA GLY A 342 -13.83 -47.38 26.49
C GLY A 342 -13.12 -46.52 27.54
N GLN A 343 -13.44 -46.68 28.81
CA GLN A 343 -12.68 -46.17 29.96
C GLN A 343 -11.28 -46.81 30.06
N ALA A 344 -10.27 -46.06 30.53
CA ALA A 344 -9.66 -46.25 31.86
C ALA A 344 -8.16 -45.87 31.97
N VAL A 345 -7.82 -45.51 33.21
CA VAL A 345 -6.51 -45.56 33.90
C VAL A 345 -5.60 -44.32 33.80
N ALA A 346 -5.81 -43.43 34.77
CA ALA A 346 -4.76 -42.62 35.38
C ALA A 346 -3.89 -43.50 36.30
N GLN A 347 -2.57 -43.43 36.16
CA GLN A 347 -1.63 -43.92 37.16
C GLN A 347 -0.77 -42.78 37.70
N SER A 348 -0.96 -42.56 38.98
CA SER A 348 -0.14 -41.78 39.90
C SER A 348 1.21 -42.46 40.10
N ARG A 349 2.33 -41.72 40.02
CA ARG A 349 3.60 -42.13 40.61
C ARG A 349 4.14 -41.00 41.50
N ARG A 350 4.17 -41.35 42.79
CA ARG A 350 4.90 -40.69 43.88
C ARG A 350 6.39 -40.55 43.52
N ALA A 351 6.97 -39.41 43.88
CA ALA A 351 8.38 -39.30 44.21
C ALA A 351 8.47 -38.79 45.65
N GLN A 352 9.19 -39.55 46.50
CA GLN A 352 9.66 -39.11 47.81
C GLN A 352 11.05 -38.46 47.66
N PRO A 353 11.50 -37.66 48.65
CA PRO A 353 12.73 -36.86 48.60
C PRO A 353 13.94 -37.53 49.31
N GLU A 354 15.08 -36.83 49.26
CA GLU A 354 16.41 -37.10 49.89
C GLU A 354 17.27 -38.12 49.10
N GLU A 355 18.55 -37.90 48.75
CA GLU A 355 19.64 -36.98 49.16
C GLU A 355 20.31 -36.28 47.96
#